data_AF-A0A5M9X004-F1
#
_entry.id   AF-A0A5M9X004-F1
#
_cell.length_a   1.000
_cell.length_b   1.000
_cell.length_c   1.000
_cell.angle_alpha   90.00
_cell.angle_beta   90.00
_cell.angle_gamma   90.00
#
_symmetry.space_group_name_H-M   'P 1'
#
loop_
_entity.id
_entity.type
_entity.pdbx_description
1 polymer ?
#
loop_
_entity_poly.entity_id
_entity_poly.type
_entity_poly.pdbx_seq_one_letter_code
_entity_poly.pdbx_strand_id
1 'polypeptide(L)'
;MSQTMTIRRIQIKFQSSVFTAVALRQKDINIKVREELGHLLLVDAKDCSEMFLLASLFQHAMCTHDIIYFAREDESSCDLLVFNGAITPINQKDIKHLKIAIKYTQPGTYTIPLIDSHDESIWMTWQH
;
A
#
# COMPACT_ATOMS: atom_id res chain seq x y z
N MET A 1 -14.99 -18.03 -7.84
CA MET A 1 -14.57 -16.95 -8.75
C MET A 1 -13.65 -16.08 -7.94
N SER A 2 -12.39 -15.96 -8.33
CA SER A 2 -11.42 -15.11 -7.63
C SER A 2 -11.93 -13.67 -7.64
N GLN A 3 -12.17 -13.12 -6.46
CA GLN A 3 -12.57 -11.72 -6.35
C GLN A 3 -11.39 -10.84 -6.80
N THR A 4 -11.69 -9.69 -7.40
CA THR A 4 -10.66 -8.75 -7.85
C THR A 4 -11.05 -7.34 -7.44
N MET A 5 -10.06 -6.48 -7.27
CA MET A 5 -10.26 -5.07 -6.96
C MET A 5 -9.47 -4.20 -7.93
N THR A 6 -10.12 -3.16 -8.45
CA THR A 6 -9.47 -2.14 -9.27
C THR A 6 -8.91 -1.04 -8.37
N ILE A 7 -7.61 -0.82 -8.45
CA ILE A 7 -6.86 0.18 -7.71
C ILE A 7 -6.27 1.24 -8.62
N ARG A 8 -6.01 2.41 -8.04
CA ARG A 8 -5.31 3.51 -8.69
C ARG A 8 -3.80 3.30 -8.57
N ARG A 9 -3.14 3.18 -9.71
CA ARG A 9 -1.70 2.95 -9.84
C ARG A 9 -1.05 4.13 -10.56
N ILE A 10 0.01 4.67 -10.00
CA ILE A 10 0.73 5.85 -10.50
C ILE A 10 2.18 5.44 -10.72
N GLN A 11 2.65 5.61 -11.95
CA GLN A 11 4.07 5.43 -12.27
C GLN A 11 4.78 6.77 -12.19
N ILE A 12 5.90 6.80 -11.48
CA ILE A 12 6.64 8.01 -11.15
C ILE A 12 8.07 7.80 -11.63
N LYS A 13 8.51 8.63 -12.55
CA LYS A 13 9.92 8.69 -12.97
C LYS A 13 10.61 9.80 -12.21
N PHE A 14 11.64 9.46 -11.43
CA PHE A 14 12.44 10.43 -10.72
C PHE A 14 13.93 10.11 -10.91
N GLN A 15 14.66 11.08 -11.47
CA GLN A 15 16.05 10.90 -11.92
C GLN A 15 16.20 9.66 -12.83
N SER A 16 17.00 8.68 -12.42
CA SER A 16 17.21 7.40 -13.11
C SER A 16 16.29 6.27 -12.63
N SER A 17 15.44 6.52 -11.63
CA SER A 17 14.61 5.49 -10.99
C SER A 17 13.16 5.62 -11.41
N VAL A 18 12.54 4.48 -11.69
CA VAL A 18 11.10 4.39 -11.98
C VAL A 18 10.44 3.69 -10.80
N PHE A 19 9.62 4.43 -10.08
CA PHE A 19 8.81 3.91 -8.98
C PHE A 19 7.38 3.74 -9.46
N THR A 20 6.69 2.76 -8.91
CA THR A 20 5.25 2.65 -9.10
C THR A 20 4.60 2.61 -7.74
N ALA A 21 3.53 3.39 -7.59
CA ALA A 21 2.81 3.50 -6.33
C ALA A 21 1.32 3.23 -6.53
N VAL A 22 0.76 2.51 -5.59
CA VAL A 22 -0.68 2.32 -5.41
C VAL A 22 -1.12 3.31 -4.34
N ALA A 23 -1.98 4.25 -4.71
CA ALA A 23 -2.49 5.25 -3.78
C ALA A 23 -3.94 4.94 -3.38
N LEU A 24 -4.14 4.66 -2.09
CA LEU A 24 -5.43 4.30 -1.52
C LEU A 24 -5.78 5.27 -0.39
N ARG A 25 -7.05 5.69 -0.30
CA ARG A 25 -7.53 6.40 0.89
C ARG A 25 -8.03 5.37 1.89
N GLN A 26 -7.68 5.54 3.16
CA GLN A 26 -8.05 4.61 4.21
C GLN A 26 -9.58 4.38 4.30
N LYS A 27 -10.38 5.44 4.13
CA LYS A 27 -11.85 5.34 4.09
C LYS A 27 -12.37 4.52 2.91
N ASP A 28 -11.69 4.55 1.75
CA ASP A 28 -12.18 3.89 0.54
C ASP A 28 -12.02 2.36 0.66
N ILE A 29 -11.17 1.92 1.59
CA ILE A 29 -10.90 0.51 1.90
C ILE A 29 -11.25 0.15 3.35
N ASN A 30 -12.02 0.99 4.05
CA ASN A 30 -12.49 0.79 5.42
C ASN A 30 -11.40 0.36 6.44
N ILE A 31 -10.18 0.91 6.33
CA ILE A 31 -9.14 0.74 7.35
C ILE A 31 -8.93 2.04 8.11
N LYS A 32 -8.36 1.94 9.31
CA LYS A 32 -7.89 3.08 10.10
C LYS A 32 -6.55 2.76 10.72
N VAL A 33 -5.52 3.52 10.37
CA VAL A 33 -4.20 3.39 10.99
C VAL A 33 -4.15 4.29 12.24
N ARG A 34 -3.59 3.81 13.35
CA ARG A 34 -3.37 4.56 14.59
C ARG A 34 -1.89 4.47 14.96
N GLU A 35 -1.31 5.59 15.35
CA GLU A 35 0.07 5.65 15.81
C GLU A 35 0.08 5.50 17.33
N GLU A 36 0.75 4.46 17.82
CA GLU A 36 0.89 4.19 19.25
C GLU A 36 2.37 4.24 19.63
N LEU A 37 2.70 5.02 20.65
CA LEU A 37 4.03 5.06 21.29
C LEU A 37 5.22 5.31 20.34
N GLY A 38 5.01 5.97 19.19
CA GLY A 38 6.05 6.41 18.26
C GLY A 38 6.76 5.30 17.46
N HIS A 39 6.49 4.03 17.76
CA HIS A 39 7.13 2.87 17.11
C HIS A 39 6.13 1.79 16.67
N LEU A 40 4.86 1.90 17.08
CA LEU A 40 3.82 0.94 16.73
C LEU A 40 2.77 1.61 15.84
N LEU A 41 2.40 0.90 14.78
CA LEU A 41 1.29 1.26 13.92
C LEU A 41 0.23 0.17 14.08
N LEU A 42 -0.94 0.56 14.60
CA LEU A 42 -2.11 -0.31 14.66
C LEU A 42 -2.96 -0.06 13.42
N VAL A 43 -3.26 -1.11 12.66
CA VAL A 43 -4.20 -1.03 11.54
C VAL A 43 -5.50 -1.71 11.94
N ASP A 44 -6.55 -0.90 12.06
CA ASP A 44 -7.90 -1.30 12.45
C ASP A 44 -8.72 -1.46 11.18
N ALA A 45 -9.09 -2.70 10.85
CA ALA A 45 -9.93 -3.04 9.71
C ALA A 45 -11.37 -3.22 10.18
N LYS A 46 -12.33 -2.67 9.42
CA LYS A 46 -13.74 -2.70 9.81
C LYS A 46 -14.28 -4.12 9.98
N ASP A 47 -13.94 -5.02 9.06
CA ASP A 47 -14.38 -6.41 9.03
C ASP A 47 -13.26 -7.32 8.47
N CYS A 48 -13.47 -8.64 8.47
CA CYS A 48 -12.47 -9.61 8.00
C CYS A 48 -12.09 -9.40 6.52
N SER A 49 -13.02 -8.96 5.67
CA SER A 49 -12.77 -8.69 4.24
C SER A 49 -11.65 -7.67 4.03
N GLU A 50 -11.61 -6.63 4.84
CA GLU A 50 -10.61 -5.58 4.79
C GLU A 50 -9.23 -6.08 5.22
N MET A 51 -9.17 -7.05 6.15
CA MET A 51 -7.91 -7.73 6.51
C MET A 51 -7.36 -8.55 5.34
N PHE A 52 -8.23 -9.29 4.64
CA PHE A 52 -7.83 -10.02 3.43
C PHE A 52 -7.41 -9.08 2.29
N LEU A 53 -8.07 -7.93 2.17
CA LEU A 53 -7.67 -6.88 1.26
C LEU A 53 -6.26 -6.35 1.58
N LEU A 54 -5.96 -6.07 2.86
CA LEU A 54 -4.62 -5.65 3.28
C LEU A 54 -3.56 -6.71 2.95
N ALA A 55 -3.85 -7.98 3.21
CA ALA A 55 -2.96 -9.09 2.85
C ALA A 55 -2.72 -9.16 1.34
N SER A 56 -3.77 -8.95 0.54
CA SER A 56 -3.69 -8.93 -0.93
C SER A 56 -2.81 -7.78 -1.43
N LEU A 57 -2.94 -6.59 -0.82
CA LEU A 57 -2.11 -5.44 -1.12
C LEU A 57 -0.65 -5.72 -0.77
N PHE A 58 -0.36 -6.27 0.41
CA PHE A 58 1.02 -6.60 0.81
C PHE A 58 1.66 -7.65 -0.11
N GLN A 59 0.91 -8.67 -0.51
CA GLN A 59 1.37 -9.64 -1.50
C GLN A 59 1.68 -8.96 -2.84
N HIS A 60 0.78 -8.07 -3.30
CA HIS A 60 1.01 -7.29 -4.51
C HIS A 60 2.30 -6.47 -4.43
N ALA A 61 2.54 -5.75 -3.33
CA ALA A 61 3.77 -4.99 -3.13
C ALA A 61 5.02 -5.88 -3.12
N MET A 62 4.94 -7.07 -2.52
CA MET A 62 6.05 -8.02 -2.52
C MET A 62 6.36 -8.57 -3.92
N CYS A 63 5.34 -8.88 -4.72
CA CYS A 63 5.53 -9.45 -6.05
C CYS A 63 5.92 -8.40 -7.11
N THR A 64 5.38 -7.19 -7.01
CA THR A 64 5.55 -6.14 -8.03
C THR A 64 6.56 -5.08 -7.65
N HIS A 65 6.95 -5.00 -6.38
CA HIS A 65 7.76 -3.92 -5.81
C HIS A 65 7.07 -2.55 -5.87
N ASP A 66 5.75 -2.54 -6.08
CA ASP A 66 4.95 -1.33 -6.00
C ASP A 66 4.91 -0.83 -4.55
N ILE A 67 4.97 0.49 -4.39
CA ILE A 67 4.82 1.16 -3.10
C ILE A 67 3.33 1.31 -2.81
N ILE A 68 2.88 0.82 -1.66
CA ILE A 68 1.52 1.11 -1.20
C ILE A 68 1.55 2.38 -0.37
N TYR A 69 0.80 3.38 -0.80
CA TYR A 69 0.59 4.63 -0.08
C TYR A 69 -0.84 4.67 0.46
N PHE A 70 -0.97 4.67 1.78
CA PHE A 70 -2.25 4.85 2.47
C PHE A 70 -2.41 6.31 2.89
N ALA A 71 -3.18 7.05 2.09
CA ALA A 71 -3.52 8.43 2.39
C ALA A 71 -4.34 8.52 3.68
N ARG A 72 -3.85 9.32 4.64
CA ARG A 72 -4.55 9.61 5.90
C ARG A 72 -5.73 10.56 5.67
N GLU A 73 -6.72 10.48 6.55
CA GLU A 73 -7.85 11.42 6.59
C GLU A 73 -7.44 12.76 7.26
N ASP A 74 -6.59 12.68 8.29
CA ASP A 74 -6.12 13.84 9.06
C ASP A 74 -4.72 14.26 8.60
N GLU A 75 -4.54 15.55 8.33
CA GLU A 75 -3.25 16.15 7.97
C GLU A 75 -2.25 16.17 9.13
N SER A 76 -2.71 15.97 10.37
CA SER A 76 -1.86 15.88 11.56
C SER A 76 -1.12 14.53 11.70
N SER A 77 -1.62 13.49 11.01
CA SER A 77 -1.07 12.13 11.09
C SER A 77 0.04 11.89 10.07
N CYS A 78 1.01 11.03 10.40
CA CYS A 78 2.02 10.63 9.43
C CYS A 78 1.40 9.75 8.34
N ASP A 79 1.78 9.99 7.07
CA ASP A 79 1.42 9.11 5.98
C ASP A 79 2.02 7.72 6.18
N LEU A 80 1.27 6.66 5.82
CA LEU A 80 1.77 5.29 5.86
C LEU A 80 2.18 4.85 4.45
N LEU A 81 3.44 4.39 4.34
CA LEU A 81 3.98 3.76 3.15
C LEU A 81 4.43 2.34 3.47
N VAL A 82 4.08 1.40 2.60
CA VAL A 82 4.53 0.00 2.67
C VAL A 82 5.24 -0.34 1.37
N PHE A 83 6.48 -0.81 1.47
CA PHE A 83 7.32 -1.14 0.33
C PHE A 83 8.45 -2.11 0.75
N ASN A 84 9.02 -2.81 -0.23
CA ASN A 84 10.20 -3.64 0.01
C ASN A 84 11.48 -2.77 -0.08
N GLY A 85 12.00 -2.33 1.07
CA GLY A 85 13.16 -1.43 1.13
C GLY A 85 14.48 -2.03 0.63
N ALA A 86 14.59 -3.36 0.53
CA ALA A 86 15.78 -4.02 -0.02
C ALA A 86 15.84 -3.92 -1.54
N ILE A 87 14.68 -3.89 -2.21
CA ILE A 87 14.56 -3.84 -3.67
C ILE A 87 14.29 -2.42 -4.15
N THR A 88 13.50 -1.67 -3.39
CA THR A 88 13.12 -0.29 -3.67
C THR A 88 13.64 0.62 -2.55
N PRO A 89 14.93 0.98 -2.56
CA PRO A 89 15.47 1.92 -1.59
C PRO A 89 14.91 3.31 -1.86
N ILE A 90 14.14 3.85 -0.90
CA ILE A 90 13.48 5.15 -1.00
C ILE A 90 14.05 6.05 0.10
N ASN A 91 14.52 7.23 -0.28
CA ASN A 91 14.95 8.26 0.67
C ASN A 91 13.87 9.34 0.88
N GLN A 92 14.10 10.27 1.80
CA GLN A 92 13.14 11.34 2.10
C GLN A 92 12.80 12.24 0.90
N LYS A 93 13.72 12.47 -0.04
CA LYS A 93 13.45 13.26 -1.24
C LYS A 93 12.49 12.50 -2.15
N ASP A 94 12.71 11.20 -2.32
CA ASP A 94 11.84 10.34 -3.13
C ASP A 94 10.41 10.33 -2.55
N ILE A 95 10.25 10.23 -1.22
CA ILE A 95 8.92 10.29 -0.56
C ILE A 95 8.22 11.63 -0.85
N LYS A 96 8.94 12.76 -0.77
CA LYS A 96 8.37 14.08 -1.08
C LYS A 96 7.89 14.15 -2.53
N HIS A 97 8.69 13.67 -3.47
CA HIS A 97 8.32 13.61 -4.88
C HIS A 97 7.13 12.68 -5.12
N LEU A 98 7.10 11.53 -4.43
CA LEU A 98 5.99 10.58 -4.48
C LEU A 98 4.68 11.24 -4.10
N LYS A 99 4.65 11.95 -2.96
CA LYS A 99 3.47 12.66 -2.48
C LYS A 99 2.99 13.73 -3.45
N ILE A 100 3.92 14.46 -4.08
CA ILE A 100 3.58 15.47 -5.10
C ILE A 100 2.98 14.77 -6.31
N ALA A 101 3.62 13.73 -6.84
CA ALA A 101 3.12 12.99 -8.00
C ALA A 101 1.74 12.38 -7.74
N ILE A 102 1.49 11.81 -6.56
CA ILE A 102 0.18 11.28 -6.19
C ILE A 102 -0.93 12.34 -6.24
N LYS A 103 -0.61 13.61 -5.94
CA LYS A 103 -1.58 14.72 -5.99
C LYS A 103 -1.86 15.23 -7.40
N TYR A 104 -0.87 15.20 -8.30
CA TYR A 104 -0.94 15.89 -9.59
C TYR A 104 -0.93 14.97 -10.82
N THR A 105 -0.63 13.69 -10.66
CA THR A 105 -0.60 12.72 -11.74
C THR A 105 -1.93 11.97 -11.83
N GLN A 106 -2.47 11.85 -13.05
CA GLN A 106 -3.64 10.99 -13.27
C GLN A 106 -3.25 9.51 -13.06
N PRO A 107 -3.91 8.79 -12.15
CA PRO A 107 -3.63 7.38 -11.94
C PRO A 107 -4.18 6.53 -13.08
N GLY A 108 -3.41 5.53 -13.48
CA GLY A 108 -3.95 4.40 -14.23
C GLY A 108 -4.76 3.48 -13.32
N THR A 109 -5.55 2.60 -13.94
CA THR A 109 -6.26 1.52 -13.22
C THR A 109 -5.48 0.23 -13.32
N TYR A 110 -5.37 -0.48 -12.21
CA TYR A 110 -4.78 -1.81 -12.15
C TYR A 110 -5.69 -2.74 -11.36
N THR A 111 -5.83 -3.99 -11.78
CA THR A 111 -6.69 -4.96 -11.11
C THR A 111 -5.83 -5.93 -10.31
N ILE A 112 -6.04 -6.00 -9.00
CA ILE A 112 -5.39 -6.98 -8.15
C ILE A 112 -6.34 -8.15 -7.86
N PRO A 113 -5.83 -9.40 -7.81
CA PRO A 113 -6.58 -10.50 -7.23
C PRO A 113 -6.72 -10.28 -5.72
N LEU A 114 -7.91 -10.55 -5.20
CA LEU A 114 -8.16 -10.59 -3.77
C LEU A 114 -7.97 -12.01 -3.26
N ILE A 115 -7.26 -12.12 -2.15
CA ILE A 115 -7.17 -13.34 -1.37
C ILE A 115 -8.53 -13.53 -0.70
N ASP A 116 -9.23 -14.62 -1.00
CA ASP A 116 -10.56 -14.94 -0.46
C ASP A 116 -10.57 -16.20 0.41
N SER A 117 -9.43 -16.90 0.50
CA SER A 117 -9.28 -18.05 1.38
C SER A 117 -8.83 -17.61 2.77
N HIS A 118 -9.41 -18.21 3.81
CA HIS A 118 -8.86 -18.22 5.17
C HIS A 118 -7.57 -19.08 5.25
N ASP A 119 -6.88 -19.23 4.12
CA ASP A 119 -5.66 -20.01 4.02
C ASP A 119 -4.51 -19.14 4.53
N GLU A 120 -4.18 -19.36 5.80
CA GLU A 120 -3.06 -18.72 6.49
C GLU A 120 -1.69 -19.13 5.90
N SER A 121 -1.65 -20.00 4.88
CA SER A 121 -0.41 -20.38 4.17
C SER A 121 0.36 -19.19 3.60
N ILE A 122 -0.29 -18.04 3.37
CA ILE A 122 0.40 -16.79 3.00
C ILE A 122 1.42 -16.32 4.05
N TRP A 123 1.21 -16.63 5.33
CA TRP A 123 2.18 -16.30 6.38
C TRP A 123 3.37 -17.26 6.40
N MET A 124 3.24 -18.45 5.80
CA MET A 124 4.34 -19.43 5.72
C MET A 124 5.45 -18.96 4.77
N THR A 125 5.13 -18.16 3.74
CA THR A 125 6.14 -17.62 2.81
C THR A 125 6.93 -16.44 3.38
N TRP A 126 6.55 -15.92 4.55
CA TRP A 126 7.28 -14.83 5.23
C TRP A 126 8.47 -15.34 6.07
N GLN A 127 8.63 -16.66 6.28
CA GLN A 127 9.70 -17.24 7.10
C GLN A 127 11.05 -17.48 6.36
N HIS A 128 11.27 -16.88 5.20
CA HIS A 128 12.50 -17.07 4.42
C HIS A 128 13.21 -15.77 4.08
#